data_AF-A0A3A6HNH3-F1
#
_entry.id   AF-A0A3A6HNH3-F1
#
_cell.length_a   1.000
_cell.length_b   1.000
_cell.length_c   1.000
_cell.angle_alpha   90.00
_cell.angle_beta   90.00
_cell.angle_gamma   90.00
#
_symmetry.space_group_name_H-M   'P 1'
#
loop_
_entity.id
_entity.type
_entity.pdbx_description
1 polymer ?
#
loop_
_entity_poly.entity_id
_entity_poly.type
_entity_poly.pdbx_seq_one_letter_code
_entity_poly.pdbx_strand_id
1 'polypeptide(L)'
;MMNRITMEELSNMRGKEGLIIQGCGGDLKEWVDGINGLLTEEGILLNGDIFRDISVFENQGRTCLLFSMEDVELNVGKLAVWRIKTHENFAGTWLSDYLDNYIDREEMEGERD
;
A
#
# COMPACT_ATOMS: atom_id res chain seq x y z
N MET A 1 2.20 -6.99 -12.96
CA MET A 1 3.11 -8.05 -12.45
C MET A 1 3.50 -7.62 -11.06
N MET A 2 3.46 -8.51 -10.06
CA MET A 2 3.84 -8.12 -8.69
C MET A 2 5.35 -8.24 -8.52
N ASN A 3 5.98 -7.17 -8.04
CA ASN A 3 7.41 -7.12 -7.76
C ASN A 3 7.64 -7.41 -6.28
N ARG A 4 8.46 -8.41 -5.94
CA ARG A 4 8.86 -8.62 -4.55
C ARG A 4 10.00 -7.66 -4.22
N ILE A 5 9.86 -6.89 -3.15
CA ILE A 5 10.85 -5.93 -2.67
C ILE A 5 11.16 -6.16 -1.19
N THR A 6 12.31 -5.69 -0.77
CA THR A 6 12.76 -5.65 0.63
C THR A 6 12.28 -4.37 1.33
N MET A 7 12.38 -4.34 2.67
CA MET A 7 12.12 -3.12 3.44
C MET A 7 13.12 -2.00 3.11
N GLU A 8 14.36 -2.32 2.73
CA GLU A 8 15.35 -1.35 2.25
C GLU A 8 14.94 -0.77 0.88
N GLU A 9 14.46 -1.59 -0.05
CA GLU A 9 13.95 -1.09 -1.32
C GLU A 9 12.68 -0.24 -1.13
N LEU A 10 11.82 -0.60 -0.18
CA LEU A 10 10.66 0.20 0.21
C LEU A 10 11.07 1.57 0.77
N SER A 11 12.13 1.63 1.59
CA SER A 11 12.65 2.89 2.19
C SER A 11 13.09 3.90 1.14
N ASN A 12 13.67 3.40 0.04
CA ASN A 12 14.10 4.19 -1.11
C ASN A 12 12.92 4.78 -1.91
N MET A 13 11.68 4.42 -1.60
CA MET A 13 10.48 4.98 -2.23
C MET A 13 9.95 6.23 -1.53
N ARG A 14 10.70 6.83 -0.59
CA ARG A 14 10.30 8.06 0.09
C ARG A 14 10.01 9.19 -0.91
N GLY A 15 8.88 9.87 -0.71
CA GLY A 15 8.38 10.91 -1.61
C GLY A 15 7.49 10.40 -2.74
N LYS A 16 7.36 9.07 -2.93
CA LYS A 16 6.35 8.48 -3.80
C LYS A 16 5.00 8.37 -3.09
N GLU A 17 3.94 8.33 -3.88
CA GLU A 17 2.59 8.09 -3.40
C GLU A 17 2.17 6.63 -3.58
N GLY A 18 1.47 6.10 -2.59
CA GLY A 18 1.00 4.72 -2.65
C GLY A 18 0.11 4.35 -1.48
N LEU A 19 -0.75 3.37 -1.72
CA LEU A 19 -1.58 2.73 -0.70
C LEU A 19 -0.94 1.40 -0.31
N ILE A 20 -0.69 1.21 0.97
CA ILE A 20 -0.26 -0.09 1.51
C ILE A 20 -1.44 -0.77 2.17
N ILE A 21 -1.69 -2.02 1.80
CA ILE A 21 -2.58 -2.97 2.47
C ILE A 21 -1.71 -3.99 3.20
N GLN A 22 -2.06 -4.32 4.43
CA GLN A 22 -1.24 -5.19 5.29
C GLN A 22 -1.98 -6.48 5.63
N GLY A 23 -1.24 -7.55 5.92
CA GLY A 23 -1.81 -8.83 6.32
C GLY A 23 -2.46 -9.59 5.17
N CYS A 24 -1.95 -9.43 3.94
CA CYS A 24 -2.43 -10.08 2.74
C CYS A 24 -2.06 -11.58 2.75
N GLY A 25 -2.83 -12.39 3.48
CA GLY A 25 -2.71 -13.84 3.47
C GLY A 25 -3.39 -14.49 2.25
N GLY A 26 -3.03 -15.73 1.94
CA GLY A 26 -3.62 -16.48 0.83
C GLY A 26 -3.07 -16.06 -0.54
N ASP A 27 -3.92 -16.08 -1.56
CA ASP A 27 -3.53 -15.71 -2.93
C ASP A 27 -3.47 -14.18 -3.11
N LEU A 28 -2.27 -13.67 -3.38
CA LEU A 28 -2.03 -12.25 -3.58
C LEU A 28 -2.70 -11.70 -4.84
N LYS A 29 -2.98 -12.54 -5.85
CA LYS A 29 -3.71 -12.09 -7.03
C LYS A 29 -5.16 -11.78 -6.69
N GLU A 30 -5.80 -12.58 -5.83
CA GLU A 30 -7.17 -12.32 -5.36
C GLU A 30 -7.24 -10.99 -4.60
N TRP A 31 -6.21 -10.66 -3.82
CA TRP A 31 -6.09 -9.34 -3.18
C TRP A 31 -6.01 -8.20 -4.19
N VAL A 32 -5.11 -8.30 -5.18
CA VAL A 32 -4.93 -7.25 -6.20
C VAL A 32 -6.20 -7.06 -7.03
N ASP A 33 -6.81 -8.16 -7.48
CA ASP A 33 -8.05 -8.12 -8.25
C ASP A 33 -9.20 -7.54 -7.42
N GLY A 34 -9.34 -7.98 -6.16
CA GLY A 34 -10.39 -7.55 -5.24
C GLY A 34 -10.30 -6.07 -4.89
N ILE A 35 -9.10 -5.56 -4.55
CA ILE A 35 -8.89 -4.14 -4.26
C ILE A 35 -9.18 -3.29 -5.49
N ASN A 36 -8.66 -3.65 -6.67
CA ASN A 36 -8.99 -2.92 -7.91
C ASN A 36 -10.50 -2.94 -8.21
N GLY A 37 -11.17 -4.07 -8.01
CA GLY A 37 -12.62 -4.20 -8.18
C GLY A 37 -13.39 -3.27 -7.26
N LEU A 38 -13.13 -3.33 -5.95
CA LEU A 38 -13.78 -2.48 -4.95
C LEU A 38 -13.56 -0.98 -5.23
N LEU A 39 -12.33 -0.59 -5.56
CA LEU A 39 -12.03 0.82 -5.86
C LEU A 39 -12.66 1.30 -7.17
N THR A 40 -12.84 0.40 -8.14
CA THR A 40 -13.58 0.69 -9.38
C THR A 40 -15.07 0.90 -9.08
N GLU A 41 -15.68 0.00 -8.29
CA GLU A 41 -17.10 0.07 -7.92
C GLU A 41 -17.44 1.36 -7.15
N GLU A 42 -16.54 1.82 -6.28
CA GLU A 42 -16.67 3.10 -5.54
C GLU A 42 -16.44 4.34 -6.43
N GLY A 43 -16.08 4.14 -7.70
CA GLY A 43 -15.71 5.20 -8.63
C GLY A 43 -14.52 6.01 -8.11
N ILE A 44 -13.55 5.32 -7.50
CA ILE A 44 -12.26 5.87 -7.06
C ILE A 44 -11.27 5.80 -8.22
N LEU A 45 -11.17 4.65 -8.87
CA LEU A 45 -10.42 4.52 -10.12
C LEU A 45 -11.24 5.14 -11.26
N LEU A 46 -10.61 5.97 -12.06
CA LEU A 46 -11.27 6.78 -13.09
C LEU A 46 -11.00 6.19 -14.47
N ASN A 47 -11.93 6.41 -15.42
CA ASN A 47 -11.78 6.05 -16.83
C ASN A 47 -11.43 4.56 -17.10
N GLY A 48 -11.81 3.66 -16.18
CA GLY A 48 -11.48 2.23 -16.27
C GLY A 48 -10.01 1.91 -15.97
N ASP A 49 -9.29 2.84 -15.37
CA ASP A 49 -7.92 2.64 -14.94
C ASP A 49 -7.84 1.70 -13.72
N ILE A 50 -6.65 1.14 -13.47
CA ILE A 50 -6.38 0.21 -12.37
C ILE A 50 -4.96 0.39 -11.85
N PHE A 51 -4.72 -0.04 -10.61
CA PHE A 51 -3.38 -0.23 -10.11
C PHE A 51 -2.70 -1.40 -10.84
N ARG A 52 -1.52 -1.14 -11.42
CA ARG A 52 -0.72 -2.13 -12.17
C ARG A 52 0.65 -2.39 -11.56
N ASP A 53 1.24 -1.35 -10.99
CA ASP A 53 2.52 -1.42 -10.29
C ASP A 53 2.26 -1.75 -8.82
N ILE A 54 2.42 -3.04 -8.52
CA ILE A 54 2.17 -3.61 -7.21
C ILE A 54 3.47 -4.20 -6.69
N SER A 55 3.88 -3.77 -5.49
CA SER A 55 5.00 -4.37 -4.79
C SER A 55 4.53 -5.23 -3.62
N VAL A 56 5.18 -6.36 -3.41
CA VAL A 56 5.01 -7.28 -2.29
C VAL A 56 6.22 -7.18 -1.39
N PHE A 57 6.00 -7.03 -0.10
CA PHE A 57 7.07 -7.10 0.90
C PHE A 57 6.55 -7.71 2.20
N GLU A 58 7.46 -8.15 3.06
CA GLU A 58 7.14 -8.63 4.40
C GLU A 58 7.69 -7.66 5.44
N ASN A 59 6.88 -7.37 6.46
CA ASN A 59 7.30 -6.62 7.63
C ASN A 59 6.67 -7.23 8.88
N GLN A 60 7.47 -7.46 9.92
CA GLN A 60 7.02 -8.04 11.19
C GLN A 60 6.17 -9.33 11.01
N GLY A 61 6.56 -10.18 10.05
CA GLY A 61 5.86 -11.44 9.75
C GLY A 61 4.52 -11.29 9.01
N ARG A 62 4.21 -10.10 8.47
CA ARG A 62 3.01 -9.83 7.68
C ARG A 62 3.37 -9.55 6.23
N THR A 63 2.70 -10.25 5.31
CA THR A 63 2.73 -9.90 3.89
C THR A 63 1.96 -8.61 3.65
N CYS A 64 2.58 -7.66 2.97
CA CYS A 64 2.00 -6.37 2.62
C CYS A 64 2.03 -6.16 1.09
N LEU A 65 1.02 -5.46 0.59
CA LEU A 65 0.92 -5.03 -0.80
C LEU A 65 0.97 -3.51 -0.87
N LEU A 66 1.93 -2.97 -1.60
CA LEU A 66 1.99 -1.57 -2.00
C LEU A 66 1.38 -1.42 -3.38
N PHE A 67 0.31 -0.65 -3.47
CA PHE A 67 -0.32 -0.19 -4.71
C PHE A 67 0.25 1.19 -5.04
N SER A 68 1.15 1.27 -6.01
CA SER A 68 1.75 2.54 -6.44
C SER A 68 0.71 3.44 -7.07
N MET A 69 0.62 4.70 -6.63
CA MET A 69 -0.29 5.69 -7.21
C MET A 69 0.35 6.44 -8.40
N GLU A 70 1.60 6.12 -8.75
CA GLU A 70 2.25 6.65 -9.94
C GLU A 70 1.52 6.13 -11.20
N ASP A 71 1.24 7.03 -12.13
CA ASP A 71 0.60 6.72 -13.43
C ASP A 71 -0.78 6.02 -13.33
N VAL A 72 -1.55 6.32 -12.28
CA VAL A 72 -2.95 5.85 -12.12
C VAL A 72 -3.90 7.05 -12.05
N GLU A 73 -4.94 7.05 -12.88
CA GLU A 73 -6.00 8.05 -12.84
C GLU A 73 -7.03 7.70 -11.75
N LEU A 74 -7.04 8.48 -10.66
CA LEU A 74 -7.90 8.19 -9.52
C LEU A 74 -8.39 9.45 -8.78
N ASN A 75 -9.49 9.30 -8.06
CA ASN A 75 -10.01 10.31 -7.14
C ASN A 75 -9.36 10.16 -5.76
N VAL A 76 -8.27 10.89 -5.52
CA VAL A 76 -7.49 10.82 -4.27
C VAL A 76 -8.34 11.13 -3.03
N GLY A 77 -9.26 12.10 -3.12
CA GLY A 77 -10.14 12.46 -2.01
C GLY A 77 -11.06 11.31 -1.59
N LYS A 78 -11.66 10.62 -2.57
CA LYS A 78 -12.45 9.41 -2.29
C LYS A 78 -11.58 8.27 -1.76
N LEU A 79 -10.39 8.06 -2.33
CA LEU A 79 -9.47 7.03 -1.85
C LEU A 79 -9.09 7.25 -0.38
N ALA A 80 -8.84 8.50 0.02
CA ALA A 80 -8.53 8.84 1.40
C ALA A 80 -9.68 8.48 2.36
N VAL A 81 -10.91 8.80 1.98
CA VAL A 81 -12.11 8.43 2.77
C VAL A 81 -12.29 6.92 2.81
N TRP A 82 -12.11 6.22 1.68
CA TRP A 82 -12.21 4.77 1.59
C TRP A 82 -11.18 4.10 2.51
N ARG A 83 -9.91 4.50 2.46
CA ARG A 83 -8.83 4.00 3.31
C ARG A 83 -9.18 4.08 4.79
N ILE A 84 -9.75 5.21 5.24
CA ILE A 84 -10.16 5.40 6.63
C ILE A 84 -11.32 4.46 6.98
N LYS A 85 -12.34 4.36 6.13
CA LYS A 85 -13.53 3.53 6.38
C LYS A 85 -13.22 2.03 6.40
N THR A 86 -12.26 1.58 5.60
CA THR A 86 -11.92 0.16 5.45
C THR A 86 -10.68 -0.26 6.25
N HIS A 87 -10.15 0.64 7.10
CA HIS A 87 -8.92 0.39 7.85
C HIS A 87 -9.00 -0.86 8.73
N GLU A 88 -10.13 -1.15 9.36
CA GLU A 88 -10.29 -2.36 10.18
C GLU A 88 -10.21 -3.66 9.37
N ASN A 89 -10.56 -3.61 8.08
CA ASN A 89 -10.54 -4.78 7.20
C ASN A 89 -9.18 -4.98 6.52
N PHE A 90 -8.52 -3.89 6.13
CA PHE A 90 -7.37 -3.93 5.23
C PHE A 90 -6.09 -3.34 5.84
N ALA A 91 -6.17 -2.75 7.03
CA ALA A 91 -5.08 -2.02 7.67
C ALA A 91 -4.41 -1.02 6.71
N GLY A 92 -5.24 -0.39 5.87
CA GLY A 92 -4.81 0.48 4.79
C GLY A 92 -4.11 1.74 5.33
N THR A 93 -2.93 2.04 4.78
CA THR A 93 -2.10 3.17 5.20
C THR A 93 -1.42 3.80 3.98
N TRP A 94 -1.05 5.07 4.08
CA TRP A 94 -0.25 5.69 3.02
C TRP A 94 1.20 5.19 3.11
N LEU A 95 1.89 5.15 1.97
CA LEU A 95 3.30 4.81 1.90
C LEU A 95 4.12 5.73 2.83
N SER A 96 3.91 7.05 2.77
CA SER A 96 4.57 8.01 3.66
C SER A 96 4.37 7.68 5.14
N ASP A 97 3.11 7.48 5.54
CA ASP A 97 2.75 7.14 6.93
C ASP A 97 3.40 5.82 7.36
N TYR A 98 3.52 4.85 6.45
CA TYR A 98 4.16 3.58 6.73
C TYR A 98 5.66 3.74 6.95
N LEU A 99 6.34 4.47 6.06
CA LEU A 99 7.78 4.72 6.16
C LEU A 99 8.11 5.45 7.46
N ASP A 100 7.37 6.50 7.79
CA ASP A 100 7.58 7.29 9.02
C ASP A 100 7.35 6.44 10.29
N ASN A 101 6.41 5.48 10.25
CA ASN A 101 6.10 4.66 11.42
C ASN A 101 7.05 3.46 11.63
N TYR A 102 7.62 2.92 10.55
CA TYR A 102 8.40 1.68 10.60
C TYR A 102 9.89 1.89 10.38
N ILE A 103 10.29 2.87 9.60
CA ILE A 103 11.71 3.09 9.27
C ILE A 103 12.32 4.10 10.24
N ASP A 104 11.68 5.26 10.41
CA ASP A 104 12.17 6.26 11.35
C ASP A 104 12.13 5.71 12.79
N ARG A 105 11.20 4.77 13.07
CA ARG A 105 11.14 4.07 14.35
C ARG A 105 12.28 3.07 14.56
N GLU A 106 12.72 2.36 13.52
CA GLU A 106 13.87 1.46 13.60
C GLU A 106 15.18 2.24 13.79
N GLU A 107 15.37 3.38 13.10
CA GLU A 107 16.51 4.28 13.33
C GLU A 107 16.55 4.78 14.78
N MET A 108 15.39 5.20 15.33
CA MET A 108 15.26 5.66 16.71
C MET A 108 15.37 4.54 17.77
N GLU A 109 15.16 3.27 17.41
CA GLU A 109 15.37 2.11 18.29
C GLU A 109 16.84 1.65 18.26
N GLY A 110 17.53 1.75 17.12
CA GLY A 110 18.95 1.42 16.98
C GLY A 110 19.94 2.44 17.57
N GLU A 111 19.52 3.69 17.80
CA GLU A 111 20.34 4.73 18.47
C GLU A 111 20.30 4.66 20.01
N ARG A 112 19.52 3.74 20.60
CA ARG A 112 19.36 3.61 22.06
C ARG A 112 20.32 2.62 22.73
N ASP A 113 21.29 2.09 21.99
CA ASP A 113 22.32 1.16 22.47
C ASP A 113 23.72 1.80 22.58
#